data_AF-A0A7L2IZY5-F1
#
_entry.id   AF-A0A7L2IZY5-F1
#
_cell.length_a   1.000
_cell.length_b   1.000
_cell.length_c   1.000
_cell.angle_alpha   90.00
_cell.angle_beta   90.00
_cell.angle_gamma   90.00
#
_symmetry.space_group_name_H-M   'P 1'
#
loop_
_entity.id
_entity.type
_entity.pdbx_description
1 polymer ?
#
loop_
_entity_poly.entity_id
_entity_poly.type
_entity_poly.pdbx_seq_one_letter_code
_entity_poly.pdbx_strand_id
1 'polypeptide(L)'
;MRDEKDLCSGKPADGMVALPNGTLAVFRGHYYWLLNGRSPPTTNPRRISDGWGIPSPIDSVFSRCNCDGKTFFVKGPLYWRFTNGVMDNGYPKPLANGFAGLRGRIVATLPVARYNSRPESVYFIKKDGNMQQYVYKQEPARKCQRRPRVTIRYPAYVPRIVIRRRFQREVRMPAVIQTVRVNPYPAANASRHTMTSPDFSFVSLAGVLHNEIKVNSYWRGLPKVIHYTLSLPNYNKPDGYDYYAFSYNRYYSLDIGKRIARPVTALTGKTVTKDWYNCP
;
A
#
# COMPACT_ATOMS: atom_id res chain seq x y z
N MET A 1 8.03 -6.37 -26.30
CA MET A 1 7.28 -5.10 -26.30
C MET A 1 5.77 -5.23 -26.07
N ARG A 2 5.00 -6.13 -26.71
CA ARG A 2 3.55 -6.29 -26.41
C ARG A 2 3.26 -6.83 -25.00
N ASP A 3 4.04 -7.81 -24.56
CA ASP A 3 3.86 -8.50 -23.27
C ASP A 3 4.09 -7.60 -22.03
N GLU A 4 4.91 -6.55 -22.15
CA GLU A 4 5.16 -5.61 -21.06
C GLU A 4 3.93 -4.75 -20.71
N LYS A 5 3.08 -4.47 -21.70
CA LYS A 5 1.84 -3.69 -21.56
C LYS A 5 0.62 -4.54 -21.23
N ASP A 6 0.76 -5.86 -21.14
CA ASP A 6 -0.32 -6.76 -20.77
C ASP A 6 -0.31 -7.05 -19.26
N LEU A 7 -1.14 -6.35 -18.48
CA LEU A 7 -1.26 -6.59 -17.04
C LEU A 7 -1.78 -8.00 -16.71
N CYS A 8 -2.41 -8.69 -17.68
CA CYS A 8 -2.94 -10.04 -17.54
C CYS A 8 -1.93 -11.16 -17.83
N SER A 9 -0.69 -10.82 -18.23
CA SER A 9 0.40 -11.79 -18.49
C SER A 9 0.85 -12.63 -17.28
N GLY A 10 0.33 -12.36 -16.07
CA GLY A 10 0.70 -13.09 -14.85
C GLY A 10 2.03 -12.65 -14.23
N LYS A 11 2.77 -11.74 -14.87
CA LYS A 11 3.97 -11.13 -14.31
C LYS A 11 3.62 -10.22 -13.12
N PRO A 12 4.43 -10.22 -12.05
CA PRO A 12 4.19 -9.40 -10.88
C PRO A 12 4.22 -7.90 -11.21
N ALA A 13 3.44 -7.12 -10.48
CA ALA A 13 3.53 -5.67 -10.45
C ALA A 13 4.64 -5.21 -9.49
N ASP A 14 5.11 -3.98 -9.66
CA ASP A 14 6.08 -3.31 -8.78
C ASP A 14 5.37 -2.60 -7.61
N GLY A 15 4.06 -2.36 -7.73
CA GLY A 15 3.29 -1.73 -6.67
C GLY A 15 1.84 -1.48 -7.02
N MET A 16 1.04 -1.22 -5.99
CA MET A 16 -0.36 -0.83 -6.13
C MET A 16 -0.76 0.12 -5.01
N VAL A 17 -1.52 1.17 -5.33
CA VAL A 17 -2.11 2.09 -4.35
C VAL A 17 -3.53 2.46 -4.68
N ALA A 18 -4.33 2.72 -3.64
CA ALA A 18 -5.62 3.36 -3.79
C ALA A 18 -5.46 4.86 -4.02
N LEU A 19 -6.13 5.38 -5.04
CA LEU A 19 -6.18 6.80 -5.34
C LEU A 19 -7.43 7.46 -4.71
N PRO A 20 -7.40 8.78 -4.44
CA PRO A 20 -8.54 9.50 -3.87
C PRO A 20 -9.82 9.44 -4.71
N ASN A 21 -9.73 9.10 -6.00
CA ASN A 21 -10.88 8.95 -6.91
C ASN A 21 -11.51 7.54 -6.87
N GLY A 22 -10.99 6.64 -6.04
CA GLY A 22 -11.56 5.30 -5.82
C GLY A 22 -11.00 4.23 -6.74
N THR A 23 -10.11 4.60 -7.65
CA THR A 23 -9.39 3.66 -8.51
C THR A 23 -8.16 3.10 -7.82
N LEU A 24 -7.80 1.87 -8.17
CA LEU A 24 -6.50 1.30 -7.81
C LEU A 24 -5.52 1.56 -8.95
N ALA A 25 -4.42 2.25 -8.66
CA ALA A 25 -3.32 2.38 -9.59
C ALA A 25 -2.35 1.21 -9.40
N VAL A 26 -2.12 0.44 -10.46
CA VAL A 26 -1.18 -0.70 -10.48
C VAL A 26 0.00 -0.32 -11.35
N PHE A 27 1.22 -0.51 -10.85
CA PHE A 27 2.46 -0.09 -11.49
C PHE A 27 3.30 -1.30 -11.88
N ARG A 28 3.80 -1.34 -13.11
CA ARG A 28 4.72 -2.38 -13.57
C ARG A 28 5.61 -1.88 -14.68
N GLY A 29 6.92 -2.04 -14.52
CA GLY A 29 7.91 -1.53 -15.46
C GLY A 29 7.76 -0.01 -15.63
N HIS A 30 7.62 0.43 -16.87
CA HIS A 30 7.47 1.85 -17.20
C HIS A 30 6.01 2.35 -17.20
N TYR A 31 5.07 1.49 -16.80
CA TYR A 31 3.65 1.68 -17.05
C TYR A 31 2.79 1.56 -15.79
N TYR A 32 1.61 2.16 -15.83
CA TYR A 32 0.57 1.94 -14.83
C TYR A 32 -0.83 1.87 -15.44
N TRP A 33 -1.71 1.14 -14.74
CA TRP A 33 -3.12 0.94 -15.07
C TRP A 33 -3.99 1.50 -13.95
N LEU A 34 -5.16 2.02 -14.30
CA LEU A 34 -6.18 2.42 -13.33
C LEU A 34 -7.31 1.40 -13.35
N LEU A 35 -7.53 0.72 -12.23
CA LEU A 35 -8.54 -0.31 -12.07
C LEU A 35 -9.73 0.23 -11.28
N ASN A 36 -10.93 -0.11 -11.74
CA ASN A 36 -12.20 0.23 -11.09
C ASN A 36 -12.87 -0.98 -10.40
N GLY A 37 -12.23 -2.15 -10.48
CA GLY A 37 -12.74 -3.42 -9.93
C GLY A 37 -13.96 -4.02 -10.65
N ARG A 38 -14.29 -3.54 -11.86
CA ARG A 38 -15.44 -4.02 -12.66
C ARG A 38 -15.06 -4.47 -14.07
N SER A 39 -14.07 -3.81 -14.65
CA SER A 39 -13.64 -4.04 -16.03
C SER A 39 -12.22 -4.57 -16.05
N PRO A 40 -11.85 -5.37 -17.06
CA PRO A 40 -10.46 -5.75 -17.29
C PRO A 40 -9.55 -4.51 -17.47
N PRO A 41 -8.23 -4.66 -17.31
CA PRO A 41 -7.29 -3.57 -17.49
C PRO A 41 -7.31 -3.04 -18.93
N THR A 42 -7.07 -1.74 -19.10
CA THR A 42 -6.89 -1.16 -20.45
C THR A 42 -5.68 -1.78 -21.16
N THR A 43 -5.80 -1.97 -22.48
CA THR A 43 -4.71 -2.40 -23.35
C THR A 43 -3.68 -1.30 -23.63
N ASN A 44 -4.04 -0.04 -23.34
CA ASN A 44 -3.18 1.14 -23.51
C ASN A 44 -2.84 1.73 -22.14
N PRO A 45 -1.84 1.20 -21.42
CA PRO A 45 -1.44 1.74 -20.14
C PRO A 45 -0.76 3.10 -20.26
N ARG A 46 -0.77 3.83 -19.15
CA ARG A 46 -0.15 5.15 -19.03
C ARG A 46 1.32 4.99 -18.67
N ARG A 47 2.19 5.86 -19.17
CA ARG A 47 3.60 5.91 -18.75
C ARG A 47 3.71 6.56 -17.38
N ILE A 48 4.49 5.97 -16.49
CA ILE A 48 4.72 6.52 -15.14
C ILE A 48 5.38 7.90 -15.22
N SER A 49 6.35 8.08 -16.12
CA SER A 49 7.02 9.37 -16.36
C SER A 49 6.04 10.48 -16.69
N ASP A 50 5.04 10.19 -17.51
CA ASP A 50 4.14 11.21 -18.05
C ASP A 50 3.01 11.50 -17.05
N GLY A 51 2.48 10.45 -16.40
CA GLY A 51 1.37 10.58 -15.47
C GLY A 51 1.75 11.08 -14.07
N TRP A 52 2.97 10.78 -13.63
CA TRP A 52 3.43 11.09 -12.28
C TRP A 52 4.67 12.00 -12.24
N GLY A 53 5.34 12.23 -13.38
CA GLY A 53 6.54 13.07 -13.42
C GLY A 53 7.74 12.44 -12.68
N ILE A 54 7.78 11.12 -12.52
CA ILE A 54 8.84 10.42 -11.79
C ILE A 54 9.58 9.40 -12.67
N PRO A 55 10.85 9.09 -12.35
CA PRO A 55 11.57 8.06 -13.09
C PRO A 55 10.96 6.67 -12.89
N SER A 56 11.07 5.82 -13.90
CA SER A 56 10.53 4.45 -13.90
C SER A 56 11.61 3.43 -14.30
N PRO A 57 11.46 2.13 -13.97
CA PRO A 57 10.47 1.57 -13.04
C PRO A 57 10.64 2.07 -11.61
N ILE A 58 9.58 1.97 -10.81
CA ILE A 58 9.60 2.28 -9.38
C ILE A 58 10.03 1.02 -8.60
N ASP A 59 10.59 1.20 -7.40
CA ASP A 59 10.89 0.08 -6.51
C ASP A 59 9.74 -0.20 -5.54
N SER A 60 8.98 0.83 -5.16
CA SER A 60 7.78 0.67 -4.34
C SER A 60 6.88 1.90 -4.36
N VAL A 61 5.61 1.72 -4.00
CA VAL A 61 4.65 2.80 -3.80
C VAL A 61 3.71 2.47 -2.64
N PHE A 62 3.39 3.47 -1.82
CA PHE A 62 2.43 3.34 -0.73
C PHE A 62 1.74 4.66 -0.41
N SER A 63 0.54 4.60 0.16
CA SER A 63 -0.13 5.76 0.75
C SER A 63 -0.14 5.63 2.27
N ARG A 64 0.07 6.73 2.99
CA ARG A 64 -0.03 6.73 4.46
C ARG A 64 -1.44 6.36 4.91
N CYS A 65 -1.53 5.59 5.99
CA CYS A 65 -2.80 5.21 6.59
C CYS A 65 -3.28 6.26 7.60
N ASN A 66 -3.32 7.52 7.19
CA ASN A 66 -3.76 8.66 8.00
C ASN A 66 -4.74 9.54 7.21
N CYS A 67 -5.17 10.66 7.81
CA CYS A 67 -6.11 11.54 7.15
C CYS A 67 -5.52 12.26 5.93
N ASP A 68 -4.22 12.47 5.84
CA ASP A 68 -3.58 13.17 4.71
C ASP A 68 -3.32 12.26 3.51
N GLY A 69 -3.17 10.96 3.75
CA GLY A 69 -3.04 9.93 2.73
C GLY A 69 -1.99 10.17 1.67
N LYS A 70 -0.94 10.89 2.03
CA LYS A 70 0.13 11.22 1.10
C LYS A 70 0.68 9.93 0.48
N THR A 71 0.87 9.96 -0.83
CA THR A 71 1.39 8.84 -1.61
C THR A 71 2.90 9.02 -1.76
N PHE A 72 3.64 7.96 -1.55
CA PHE A 72 5.10 7.94 -1.58
C PHE A 72 5.54 6.95 -2.65
N PHE A 73 6.45 7.38 -3.52
CA PHE A 73 7.14 6.50 -4.46
C PHE A 73 8.59 6.37 -4.03
N VAL A 74 9.12 5.16 -4.07
CA VAL A 74 10.52 4.85 -3.78
C VAL A 74 11.20 4.40 -5.07
N LYS A 75 12.38 4.96 -5.35
CA LYS A 75 13.25 4.48 -6.42
C LYS A 75 14.71 4.73 -6.05
N GLY A 76 15.48 3.65 -5.95
CA GLY A 76 16.85 3.68 -5.51
C GLY A 76 17.00 4.39 -4.16
N PRO A 77 17.94 5.34 -4.04
CA PRO A 77 18.16 6.07 -2.78
C PRO A 77 17.20 7.26 -2.59
N LEU A 78 16.22 7.45 -3.48
CA LEU A 78 15.34 8.61 -3.48
C LEU A 78 13.88 8.21 -3.24
N TYR A 79 13.11 9.17 -2.74
CA TYR A 79 11.66 9.05 -2.68
C TYR A 79 10.97 10.35 -3.12
N TRP A 80 9.77 10.20 -3.66
CA TRP A 80 8.87 11.27 -4.05
C TRP A 80 7.63 11.20 -3.18
N ARG A 81 7.07 12.36 -2.83
CA ARG A 81 5.86 12.46 -2.03
C ARG A 81 4.83 13.27 -2.78
N PHE A 82 3.59 12.79 -2.76
CA PHE A 82 2.45 13.39 -3.44
C PHE A 82 1.33 13.67 -2.46
N THR A 83 0.68 14.81 -2.64
CA THR A 83 -0.56 15.17 -1.97
C THR A 83 -1.63 15.34 -3.05
N ASN A 84 -2.69 14.52 -3.01
CA ASN A 84 -3.78 14.52 -3.99
C ASN A 84 -3.32 14.42 -5.46
N GLY A 85 -2.29 13.61 -5.72
CA GLY A 85 -1.75 13.42 -7.08
C GLY A 85 -0.81 14.52 -7.56
N VAL A 86 -0.57 15.56 -6.76
CA VAL A 86 0.44 16.60 -7.05
C VAL A 86 1.69 16.31 -6.25
N MET A 87 2.86 16.37 -6.90
CA MET A 87 4.15 16.19 -6.22
C MET A 87 4.38 17.36 -5.26
N ASP A 88 4.74 17.06 -4.01
CA ASP A 88 5.05 18.09 -3.02
C ASP A 88 6.34 18.83 -3.41
N ASN A 89 6.39 20.15 -3.17
CA ASN A 89 7.58 20.96 -3.46
C ASN A 89 8.82 20.45 -2.71
N GLY A 90 9.97 20.50 -3.41
CA GLY A 90 11.26 20.06 -2.86
C GLY A 90 11.47 18.54 -2.86
N TYR A 91 10.69 17.80 -3.63
CA TYR A 91 10.90 16.38 -3.92
C TYR A 91 11.51 16.17 -5.31
N PRO A 92 12.31 15.10 -5.53
CA PRO A 92 12.60 14.01 -4.60
C PRO A 92 13.52 14.38 -3.44
N LYS A 93 13.53 13.54 -2.40
CA LYS A 93 14.48 13.64 -1.28
C LYS A 93 15.22 12.32 -1.06
N PRO A 94 16.41 12.33 -0.42
CA PRO A 94 17.08 11.11 -0.01
C PRO A 94 16.22 10.28 0.94
N LEU A 95 16.07 8.99 0.65
CA LEU A 95 15.31 8.04 1.46
C LEU A 95 15.86 7.97 2.90
N ALA A 96 17.19 7.99 3.04
CA ALA A 96 17.86 8.02 4.35
C ALA A 96 17.47 9.25 5.18
N ASN A 97 17.33 10.43 4.55
CA ASN A 97 16.95 11.65 5.27
C ASN A 97 15.46 11.63 5.65
N GLY A 98 14.61 11.09 4.78
CA GLY A 98 13.16 11.03 5.01
C GLY A 98 12.71 9.98 6.03
N PHE A 99 13.50 8.92 6.21
CA PHE A 99 13.15 7.74 7.02
C PHE A 99 14.27 7.35 7.98
N ALA A 100 14.83 8.33 8.69
CA ALA A 100 15.76 8.15 9.81
C ALA A 100 16.91 7.14 9.55
N GLY A 101 17.61 7.31 8.42
CA GLY A 101 18.76 6.51 8.05
C GLY A 101 18.45 5.23 7.26
N LEU A 102 17.21 5.05 6.78
CA LEU A 102 16.84 3.88 5.97
C LEU A 102 17.77 3.72 4.76
N ARG A 103 18.33 2.52 4.63
CA ARG A 103 19.27 2.12 3.56
C ARG A 103 18.91 0.76 3.00
N GLY A 104 19.56 0.41 1.88
CA GLY A 104 19.37 -0.87 1.20
C GLY A 104 18.28 -0.81 0.13
N ARG A 105 18.14 -1.92 -0.61
CA ARG A 105 17.22 -2.01 -1.73
C ARG A 105 15.83 -2.41 -1.24
N ILE A 106 14.91 -1.46 -1.26
CA ILE A 106 13.50 -1.68 -0.92
C ILE A 106 12.80 -2.38 -2.08
N VAL A 107 11.95 -3.35 -1.78
CA VAL A 107 11.13 -4.08 -2.77
C VAL A 107 9.64 -3.99 -2.48
N ALA A 108 9.24 -3.71 -1.24
CA ALA A 108 7.85 -3.50 -0.89
C ALA A 108 7.73 -2.62 0.36
N THR A 109 6.60 -1.93 0.50
CA THR A 109 6.31 -1.05 1.64
C THR A 109 4.90 -1.29 2.16
N LEU A 110 4.78 -1.72 3.41
CA LEU A 110 3.50 -1.99 4.07
C LEU A 110 3.15 -0.84 5.03
N PRO A 111 2.31 0.13 4.63
CA PRO A 111 1.84 1.17 5.54
C PRO A 111 0.78 0.60 6.48
N VAL A 112 0.85 0.94 7.75
CA VAL A 112 -0.01 0.42 8.82
C VAL A 112 -0.64 1.57 9.59
N ALA A 113 -1.97 1.51 9.74
CA ALA A 113 -2.72 2.50 10.48
C ALA A 113 -2.43 2.44 11.99
N ARG A 114 -2.49 3.61 12.63
CA ARG A 114 -2.55 3.72 14.08
C ARG A 114 -3.82 3.03 14.59
N TYR A 115 -3.68 2.20 15.62
CA TYR A 115 -4.81 1.51 16.24
C TYR A 115 -4.50 1.11 17.67
N ASN A 116 -5.33 1.54 18.63
CA ASN A 116 -5.07 1.37 20.07
C ASN A 116 -3.64 1.84 20.43
N SER A 117 -2.83 0.95 21.00
CA SER A 117 -1.42 1.19 21.34
C SER A 117 -0.46 1.08 20.15
N ARG A 118 -0.91 0.60 18.99
CA ARG A 118 -0.06 0.48 17.78
C ARG A 118 0.06 1.85 17.09
N PRO A 119 1.27 2.40 16.91
CA PRO A 119 1.45 3.66 16.22
C PRO A 119 1.26 3.51 14.70
N GLU A 120 1.02 4.63 14.02
CA GLU A 120 1.13 4.67 12.55
C GLU A 120 2.57 4.36 12.16
N SER A 121 2.74 3.44 11.23
CA SER A 121 4.08 3.02 10.79
C SER A 121 4.08 2.56 9.34
N VAL A 122 5.26 2.37 8.78
CA VAL A 122 5.46 1.69 7.50
C VAL A 122 6.58 0.66 7.68
N TYR A 123 6.35 -0.57 7.20
CA TYR A 123 7.40 -1.58 7.12
C TYR A 123 8.03 -1.51 5.73
N PHE A 124 9.34 -1.28 5.69
CA PHE A 124 10.16 -1.34 4.49
C PHE A 124 10.74 -2.74 4.34
N ILE A 125 10.27 -3.49 3.35
CA ILE A 125 10.73 -4.83 3.04
C ILE A 125 11.89 -4.72 2.05
N LYS A 126 13.01 -5.34 2.37
CA LYS A 126 14.24 -5.28 1.61
C LYS A 126 14.42 -6.54 0.76
N LYS A 127 15.21 -6.41 -0.31
CA LYS A 127 15.50 -7.50 -1.26
C LYS A 127 16.17 -8.73 -0.60
N ASP A 128 16.91 -8.53 0.48
CA ASP A 128 17.61 -9.58 1.24
C ASP A 128 16.69 -10.39 2.15
N GLY A 129 15.39 -10.07 2.22
CA GLY A 129 14.42 -10.74 3.08
C GLY A 129 14.34 -10.17 4.50
N ASN A 130 15.08 -9.11 4.80
CA ASN A 130 14.92 -8.32 6.01
C ASN A 130 13.86 -7.24 5.82
N MET A 131 13.40 -6.67 6.93
CA MET A 131 12.54 -5.49 6.93
C MET A 131 12.87 -4.56 8.10
N GLN A 132 12.52 -3.29 7.96
CA GLN A 132 12.58 -2.30 9.04
C GLN A 132 11.23 -1.61 9.21
N GLN A 133 10.84 -1.37 10.45
CA GLN A 133 9.66 -0.57 10.76
C GLN A 133 10.08 0.88 10.98
N TYR A 134 9.49 1.80 10.22
CA TYR A 134 9.55 3.22 10.53
C TYR A 134 8.25 3.66 11.18
N VAL A 135 8.35 4.17 12.41
CA VAL A 135 7.23 4.70 13.18
C VAL A 135 7.19 6.21 12.99
N TYR A 136 6.07 6.72 12.48
CA TYR A 136 5.89 8.16 12.33
C TYR A 136 5.80 8.83 13.70
N LYS A 137 6.27 10.09 13.78
CA LYS A 137 5.99 10.94 14.94
C LYS A 137 4.47 11.02 15.11
N GLN A 138 3.99 10.73 16.33
CA GLN A 138 2.57 10.79 16.60
C GLN A 138 2.10 12.24 16.61
N GLU A 139 1.30 12.59 15.61
CA GLU A 139 0.56 13.84 15.60
C GLU A 139 -0.71 13.69 16.46
N PRO A 140 -1.25 14.80 16.99
CA PRO A 140 -2.55 14.80 17.65
C PRO A 140 -3.58 14.12 16.74
N ALA A 141 -4.45 13.28 17.32
CA ALA A 141 -5.45 12.57 16.55
C ALA A 141 -6.41 13.59 15.88
N ARG A 142 -6.21 13.85 14.59
CA ARG A 142 -7.10 14.71 13.79
C ARG A 142 -8.25 13.87 13.26
N LYS A 143 -9.49 14.33 13.48
CA LYS A 143 -10.66 13.75 12.80
C LYS A 143 -10.55 14.07 11.32
N CYS A 144 -10.56 13.05 10.46
CA CYS A 144 -10.57 13.27 9.02
C CYS A 144 -11.85 14.06 8.67
N GLN A 145 -11.70 15.17 7.93
CA GLN A 145 -12.83 15.98 7.52
C GLN A 145 -13.87 15.12 6.77
N ARG A 146 -15.16 15.37 7.01
CA ARG A 146 -16.25 14.74 6.26
C ARG A 146 -16.20 15.23 4.82
N ARG A 147 -15.88 14.35 3.87
CA ARG A 147 -15.71 14.65 2.44
C ARG A 147 -16.53 13.68 1.58
N PRO A 148 -16.74 13.96 0.27
CA PRO A 148 -17.53 13.11 -0.60
C PRO A 148 -17.01 11.69 -0.58
N ARG A 149 -17.86 10.74 -0.17
CA ARG A 149 -17.44 9.35 0.01
C ARG A 149 -17.15 8.70 -1.34
N VAL A 150 -15.90 8.36 -1.56
CA VAL A 150 -15.42 7.69 -2.78
C VAL A 150 -15.50 6.18 -2.58
N THR A 151 -15.89 5.43 -3.61
CA THR A 151 -16.06 3.98 -3.49
C THR A 151 -14.90 3.23 -4.11
N ILE A 152 -14.21 2.40 -3.32
CA ILE A 152 -13.21 1.44 -3.81
C ILE A 152 -13.83 0.06 -3.86
N ARG A 153 -13.67 -0.64 -4.98
CA ARG A 153 -14.10 -2.04 -5.18
C ARG A 153 -12.89 -2.96 -5.22
N TYR A 154 -12.86 -3.96 -4.34
CA TYR A 154 -11.78 -4.95 -4.28
C TYR A 154 -12.26 -6.29 -3.72
N PRO A 155 -11.57 -7.41 -4.04
CA PRO A 155 -11.93 -8.74 -3.55
C PRO A 155 -11.48 -8.90 -2.10
N ALA A 156 -12.32 -8.51 -1.16
CA ALA A 156 -11.95 -8.63 0.23
C ALA A 156 -12.03 -10.07 0.71
N TYR A 157 -11.01 -10.47 1.45
CA TYR A 157 -10.97 -11.79 2.06
C TYR A 157 -11.58 -11.77 3.47
N VAL A 158 -12.68 -12.51 3.65
CA VAL A 158 -13.29 -12.75 4.95
C VAL A 158 -13.16 -14.23 5.30
N PRO A 159 -12.32 -14.61 6.26
CA PRO A 159 -12.21 -16.02 6.66
C PRO A 159 -13.54 -16.46 7.29
N ARG A 160 -14.18 -17.51 6.76
CA ARG A 160 -15.32 -18.15 7.44
C ARG A 160 -14.81 -19.02 8.59
N ILE A 161 -15.43 -18.88 9.75
CA ILE A 161 -15.23 -19.79 10.89
C ILE A 161 -15.93 -21.11 10.52
N VAL A 162 -15.15 -22.16 10.22
CA VAL A 162 -15.70 -23.50 10.06
C VAL A 162 -15.83 -24.11 11.45
N ILE A 163 -17.04 -24.09 12.02
CA ILE A 163 -17.37 -24.92 13.19
C ILE A 163 -17.30 -26.37 12.69
N ARG A 164 -16.42 -27.19 13.27
CA ARG A 164 -16.16 -28.59 12.86
C ARG A 164 -17.49 -29.37 12.73
N ARG A 165 -18.00 -29.52 11.50
CA ARG A 165 -18.90 -30.62 11.13
C ARG A 165 -18.13 -31.57 10.23
N ARG A 166 -18.27 -32.86 10.52
CA ARG A 166 -17.42 -34.01 10.16
C ARG A 166 -17.18 -34.31 8.67
N PHE A 167 -17.57 -33.44 7.74
CA PHE A 167 -17.31 -33.63 6.31
C PHE A 167 -16.80 -32.34 5.68
N GLN A 168 -15.54 -32.35 5.23
CA GLN A 168 -14.97 -31.32 4.37
C GLN A 168 -15.54 -31.49 2.96
N ARG A 169 -16.60 -30.76 2.64
CA ARG A 169 -16.90 -30.43 1.24
C ARG A 169 -15.94 -29.33 0.80
N GLU A 170 -15.45 -29.39 -0.44
CA GLU A 170 -14.83 -28.25 -1.10
C GLU A 170 -15.88 -27.13 -1.23
N VAL A 171 -15.92 -26.24 -0.23
CA VAL A 171 -16.84 -25.13 -0.23
C VAL A 171 -16.20 -24.01 -1.04
N ARG A 172 -16.71 -23.79 -2.26
CA ARG A 172 -16.37 -22.64 -3.09
C ARG A 172 -16.58 -21.35 -2.29
N MET A 173 -15.49 -20.73 -1.84
CA MET A 173 -15.55 -19.48 -1.07
C MET A 173 -16.00 -18.34 -2.00
N PRO A 174 -17.15 -17.68 -1.74
CA PRO A 174 -17.56 -16.54 -2.54
C PRO A 174 -16.53 -15.41 -2.36
N ALA A 175 -16.11 -14.77 -3.46
CA ALA A 175 -15.38 -13.51 -3.33
C ALA A 175 -16.38 -12.49 -2.78
N VAL A 176 -16.07 -11.93 -1.61
CA VAL A 176 -16.82 -10.79 -1.10
C VAL A 176 -16.21 -9.56 -1.76
N ILE A 177 -16.88 -9.02 -2.78
CA ILE A 177 -16.48 -7.74 -3.35
C ILE A 177 -16.86 -6.67 -2.33
N GLN A 178 -15.86 -6.12 -1.64
CA GLN A 178 -16.10 -5.01 -0.75
C GLN A 178 -16.19 -3.71 -1.55
N THR A 179 -17.24 -2.95 -1.23
CA THR A 179 -17.50 -1.62 -1.75
C THR A 179 -17.30 -0.68 -0.57
N VAL A 180 -16.07 -0.21 -0.37
CA VAL A 180 -15.77 0.67 0.77
C VAL A 180 -15.92 2.11 0.34
N ARG A 181 -16.77 2.84 1.06
CA ARG A 181 -16.85 4.31 1.00
C ARG A 181 -15.68 4.88 1.78
N VAL A 182 -14.85 5.72 1.18
CA VAL A 182 -13.63 6.33 1.71
C VAL A 182 -13.74 7.84 1.63
N ASN A 183 -13.32 8.59 2.65
CA ASN A 183 -13.19 10.03 2.51
C ASN A 183 -11.90 10.34 1.72
N PRO A 184 -11.97 11.13 0.63
CA PRO A 184 -10.77 11.56 -0.07
C PRO A 184 -9.91 12.40 0.87
N TYR A 185 -8.60 12.22 0.75
CA TYR A 185 -7.60 12.94 1.53
C TYR A 185 -7.73 14.46 1.34
N PRO A 186 -7.38 15.28 2.35
CA PRO A 186 -7.56 16.71 2.31
C PRO A 186 -6.71 17.35 1.22
N ALA A 187 -7.34 18.22 0.43
CA ALA A 187 -6.65 19.31 -0.24
C ALA A 187 -6.03 20.17 0.86
N ALA A 188 -4.70 20.14 0.98
CA ALA A 188 -4.02 21.17 1.73
C ALA A 188 -4.27 22.47 0.98
N ASN A 189 -5.04 23.37 1.57
CA ASN A 189 -5.01 24.76 1.13
C ASN A 189 -3.57 25.22 1.33
N ALA A 190 -2.94 25.77 0.30
CA ALA A 190 -1.68 26.46 0.42
C ALA A 190 -1.90 27.74 1.24
N SER A 191 -2.06 27.62 2.55
CA SER A 191 -2.04 28.76 3.45
C SER A 191 -0.58 29.21 3.56
N ARG A 192 -0.29 30.39 2.98
CA ARG A 192 0.94 31.14 3.22
C ARG A 192 1.06 31.36 4.72
N HIS A 193 1.89 30.56 5.39
CA HIS A 193 2.39 30.94 6.70
C HIS A 193 3.60 31.83 6.47
N THR A 194 3.44 33.11 6.77
CA THR A 194 4.53 34.08 6.89
C THR A 194 5.53 33.58 7.93
N MET A 195 6.79 33.52 7.53
CA MET A 195 7.90 33.05 8.33
C MET A 195 8.28 34.14 9.32
N THR A 196 8.01 33.95 10.61
CA THR A 196 8.56 34.79 11.68
C THR A 196 9.21 33.94 12.76
N SER A 197 10.53 34.15 12.87
CA SER A 197 11.48 33.80 13.95
C SER A 197 12.06 32.37 14.01
N PRO A 198 13.36 32.22 14.29
CA PRO A 198 14.04 30.92 14.42
C PRO A 198 14.29 30.59 15.90
N ASP A 199 13.44 29.77 16.51
CA ASP A 199 13.80 29.13 17.79
C ASP A 199 14.58 27.84 17.52
N PHE A 200 15.89 27.92 17.78
CA PHE A 200 16.85 26.81 17.77
C PHE A 200 16.58 25.86 18.94
N SER A 201 15.68 24.90 18.74
CA SER A 201 15.68 23.66 19.53
C SER A 201 15.64 22.46 18.57
N PHE A 202 16.82 21.90 18.31
CA PHE A 202 17.01 20.66 17.54
C PHE A 202 16.52 19.44 18.34
N VAL A 203 15.20 19.34 18.54
CA VAL A 203 14.57 18.08 18.91
C VAL A 203 14.18 17.40 17.60
N SER A 204 14.82 16.26 17.29
CA SER A 204 14.59 15.46 16.08
C SER A 204 13.10 15.41 15.68
N LEU A 205 12.73 16.15 14.63
CA LEU A 205 11.38 16.19 14.06
C LEU A 205 11.06 14.95 13.20
N ALA A 206 12.00 14.01 13.06
CA ALA A 206 11.84 12.78 12.31
C ALA A 206 11.23 11.65 13.16
N GLY A 207 10.52 10.73 12.52
CA GLY A 207 10.07 9.48 13.15
C GLY A 207 11.23 8.55 13.48
N VAL A 208 10.92 7.38 14.02
CA VAL A 208 11.92 6.40 14.50
C VAL A 208 12.00 5.22 13.56
N LEU A 209 13.20 4.92 13.07
CA LEU A 209 13.48 3.69 12.33
C LEU A 209 13.97 2.62 13.30
N HIS A 210 13.26 1.49 13.36
CA HIS A 210 13.64 0.34 14.17
C HIS A 210 14.69 -0.54 13.46
N ASN A 211 15.35 -1.37 14.24
CA ASN A 211 16.35 -2.34 13.77
C ASN A 211 15.79 -3.29 12.71
N GLU A 212 16.69 -3.81 11.88
CA GLU A 212 16.34 -4.82 10.89
C GLU A 212 15.89 -6.12 11.54
N ILE A 213 14.82 -6.70 11.00
CA ILE A 213 14.28 -7.98 11.44
C ILE A 213 14.01 -8.84 10.19
N LYS A 214 14.32 -10.13 10.26
CA LYS A 214 13.95 -11.07 9.20
C LYS A 214 12.43 -11.13 9.07
N VAL A 215 11.92 -10.99 7.84
CA VAL A 215 10.47 -10.94 7.59
C VAL A 215 9.75 -12.17 8.17
N ASN A 216 10.29 -13.37 7.94
CA ASN A 216 9.66 -14.63 8.36
C ASN A 216 9.80 -14.95 9.85
N SER A 217 10.70 -14.27 10.57
CA SER A 217 10.75 -14.40 12.04
C SER A 217 9.68 -13.54 12.71
N TYR A 218 9.24 -12.47 12.05
CA TYR A 218 8.21 -11.57 12.57
C TYR A 218 6.80 -11.93 12.07
N TRP A 219 6.67 -12.33 10.81
CA TRP A 219 5.39 -12.68 10.18
C TRP A 219 5.27 -14.19 9.96
N ARG A 220 4.20 -14.77 10.47
CA ARG A 220 3.86 -16.18 10.21
C ARG A 220 3.11 -16.30 8.87
N GLY A 221 3.65 -17.12 7.96
CA GLY A 221 3.00 -17.48 6.69
C GLY A 221 3.19 -16.49 5.54
N LEU A 222 3.97 -15.42 5.73
CA LEU A 222 4.32 -14.49 4.66
C LEU A 222 5.31 -15.17 3.70
N PRO A 223 5.22 -14.97 2.37
CA PRO A 223 6.16 -15.57 1.43
C PRO A 223 7.55 -14.94 1.55
N LYS A 224 8.60 -15.70 1.19
CA LYS A 224 9.99 -15.23 1.14
C LYS A 224 10.19 -14.08 0.14
N VAL A 225 9.45 -14.10 -0.97
CA VAL A 225 9.48 -13.08 -2.00
C VAL A 225 8.17 -12.29 -1.93
N ILE A 226 8.27 -10.98 -1.80
CA ILE A 226 7.14 -10.06 -1.79
C ILE A 226 7.45 -9.01 -2.85
N HIS A 227 6.53 -8.85 -3.80
CA HIS A 227 6.70 -7.87 -4.88
C HIS A 227 6.10 -6.52 -4.49
N TYR A 228 4.98 -6.54 -3.78
CA TYR A 228 4.38 -5.34 -3.22
C TYR A 228 3.37 -5.69 -2.13
N THR A 229 2.95 -4.68 -1.39
CA THR A 229 1.89 -4.76 -0.39
C THR A 229 0.89 -3.64 -0.61
N LEU A 230 -0.31 -3.78 -0.05
CA LEU A 230 -1.39 -2.82 -0.20
C LEU A 230 -2.15 -2.68 1.12
N SER A 231 -2.47 -1.44 1.48
CA SER A 231 -3.37 -1.13 2.59
C SER A 231 -4.56 -0.36 2.03
N LEU A 232 -5.75 -0.93 2.18
CA LEU A 232 -6.99 -0.38 1.66
C LEU A 232 -7.87 0.11 2.81
N PRO A 233 -8.41 1.33 2.74
CA PRO A 233 -9.38 1.77 3.71
C PRO A 233 -10.56 0.79 3.78
N ASN A 234 -10.94 0.43 5.00
CA ASN A 234 -12.09 -0.39 5.36
C ASN A 234 -12.65 0.06 6.71
N TYR A 235 -13.64 0.96 6.70
CA TYR A 235 -14.25 1.47 7.94
C TYR A 235 -15.06 0.43 8.72
N ASN A 236 -15.27 -0.77 8.18
CA ASN A 236 -15.87 -1.88 8.92
C ASN A 236 -14.82 -2.62 9.79
N LYS A 237 -13.53 -2.31 9.63
CA LYS A 237 -12.45 -2.85 10.45
C LYS A 237 -12.13 -1.93 11.61
N PRO A 238 -11.73 -2.47 12.78
CA PRO A 238 -11.40 -1.64 13.94
C PRO A 238 -10.28 -0.63 13.70
N ASP A 239 -9.25 -1.00 12.92
CA ASP A 239 -8.15 -0.09 12.57
C ASP A 239 -8.40 0.67 11.26
N GLY A 240 -9.56 0.47 10.64
CA GLY A 240 -10.00 1.17 9.44
C GLY A 240 -9.36 0.71 8.14
N TYR A 241 -8.64 -0.42 8.09
CA TYR A 241 -7.96 -0.89 6.88
C TYR A 241 -7.98 -2.42 6.72
N ASP A 242 -7.99 -2.88 5.46
CA ASP A 242 -7.59 -4.23 5.07
C ASP A 242 -6.17 -4.19 4.50
N TYR A 243 -5.39 -5.24 4.76
CA TYR A 243 -3.97 -5.30 4.39
C TYR A 243 -3.68 -6.55 3.58
N TYR A 244 -2.89 -6.39 2.52
CA TYR A 244 -2.55 -7.47 1.61
C TYR A 244 -1.06 -7.47 1.24
N ALA A 245 -0.50 -8.65 1.02
CA ALA A 245 0.80 -8.84 0.39
C ALA A 245 0.65 -9.63 -0.91
N PHE A 246 1.50 -9.32 -1.88
CA PHE A 246 1.44 -9.91 -3.21
C PHE A 246 2.80 -10.49 -3.58
N SER A 247 2.77 -11.71 -4.09
CA SER A 247 3.94 -12.48 -4.48
C SER A 247 3.63 -13.21 -5.78
N TYR A 248 4.23 -12.75 -6.88
CA TYR A 248 3.87 -13.22 -8.23
C TYR A 248 2.35 -13.06 -8.44
N ASN A 249 1.68 -14.07 -9.00
CA ASN A 249 0.24 -14.08 -9.21
C ASN A 249 -0.56 -14.58 -7.98
N ARG A 250 0.03 -14.54 -6.78
CA ARG A 250 -0.60 -14.96 -5.51
C ARG A 250 -0.70 -13.79 -4.55
N TYR A 251 -1.75 -13.79 -3.71
CA TYR A 251 -1.93 -12.77 -2.69
C TYR A 251 -2.34 -13.35 -1.33
N TYR A 252 -2.05 -12.57 -0.30
CA TYR A 252 -2.17 -12.93 1.11
C TYR A 252 -2.92 -11.84 1.84
N SER A 253 -3.89 -12.21 2.69
CA SER A 253 -4.54 -11.29 3.61
C SER A 253 -3.74 -11.21 4.91
N LEU A 254 -3.41 -10.00 5.34
CA LEU A 254 -2.54 -9.77 6.50
C LEU A 254 -3.35 -9.36 7.72
N ASP A 255 -3.11 -10.07 8.82
CA ASP A 255 -3.58 -9.72 10.15
C ASP A 255 -2.45 -9.06 10.91
N ILE A 256 -2.49 -7.72 10.96
CA ILE A 256 -1.40 -6.93 11.54
C ILE A 256 -1.25 -7.18 13.04
N GLY A 257 -2.35 -7.37 13.76
CA GLY A 257 -2.32 -7.60 15.20
C GLY A 257 -1.71 -8.96 15.56
N LYS A 258 -2.07 -10.01 14.81
CA LYS A 258 -1.55 -11.36 15.04
C LYS A 258 -0.25 -11.66 14.29
N ARG A 259 0.16 -10.77 13.39
CA ARG A 259 1.32 -10.95 12.48
C ARG A 259 1.21 -12.23 11.64
N ILE A 260 0.01 -12.50 11.13
CA ILE A 260 -0.30 -13.69 10.32
C ILE A 260 -0.65 -13.27 8.90
N ALA A 261 -0.04 -13.92 7.92
CA ALA A 261 -0.44 -13.84 6.53
C ALA A 261 -1.21 -15.11 6.13
N ARG A 262 -2.43 -14.94 5.64
CA ARG A 262 -3.29 -16.04 5.18
C ARG A 262 -3.20 -16.14 3.65
N PRO A 263 -2.83 -17.31 3.08
CA PRO A 263 -2.60 -17.47 1.65
C PRO A 263 -3.93 -17.57 0.88
N VAL A 264 -4.54 -16.43 0.54
CA VAL A 264 -5.88 -16.39 -0.06
C VAL A 264 -5.94 -17.17 -1.37
N THR A 265 -4.94 -17.02 -2.24
CA THR A 265 -4.88 -17.75 -3.51
C THR A 265 -4.84 -19.27 -3.30
N ALA A 266 -4.09 -19.76 -2.32
CA ALA A 266 -4.04 -21.20 -2.02
C ALA A 266 -5.36 -21.73 -1.45
N LEU A 267 -6.07 -20.90 -0.66
CA LEU A 267 -7.33 -21.27 -0.03
C LEU A 267 -8.55 -21.17 -0.95
N THR A 268 -8.47 -20.40 -2.04
CA THR A 268 -9.63 -20.06 -2.88
C THR A 268 -9.45 -20.38 -4.37
N GLY A 269 -8.22 -20.67 -4.80
CA GLY A 269 -7.87 -20.80 -6.22
C GLY A 269 -7.84 -19.48 -6.99
N LYS A 270 -8.15 -18.34 -6.35
CA LYS A 270 -8.21 -17.03 -7.02
C LYS A 270 -6.85 -16.35 -7.07
N THR A 271 -6.41 -16.02 -8.27
CA THR A 271 -5.14 -15.34 -8.54
C THR A 271 -5.30 -13.82 -8.53
N VAL A 272 -4.19 -13.10 -8.53
CA VAL A 272 -4.19 -11.63 -8.64
C VAL A 272 -4.82 -11.19 -9.96
N THR A 273 -4.40 -11.78 -11.08
CA THR A 273 -4.93 -11.46 -12.40
C THR A 273 -6.45 -11.65 -12.50
N LYS A 274 -6.98 -12.72 -11.92
CA LYS A 274 -8.42 -13.01 -11.98
C LYS A 274 -9.24 -12.16 -11.02
N ASP A 275 -8.78 -11.99 -9.78
CA ASP A 275 -9.60 -11.44 -8.70
C ASP A 275 -9.41 -9.92 -8.53
N TRP A 276 -8.18 -9.44 -8.69
CA TRP A 276 -7.84 -8.02 -8.51
C TRP A 276 -7.89 -7.25 -9.81
N TYR A 277 -7.44 -7.86 -10.91
CA TYR A 277 -7.35 -7.20 -12.21
C TYR A 277 -8.55 -7.48 -13.11
N ASN A 278 -9.39 -8.46 -12.77
CA ASN A 278 -10.54 -8.90 -13.56
C ASN A 278 -10.14 -9.27 -15.01
N CYS A 279 -9.03 -9.98 -15.16
CA CYS A 279 -8.59 -10.52 -16.45
C CYS A 279 -9.52 -11.63 -16.92
N PRO A 280 -9.72 -11.77 -18.25
CA PRO A 280 -10.51 -12.86 -18.85
C PRO A 280 -9.92 -14.25 -18.57
#